data_AF-A0A7S0MYA5-F1
#
_entry.id   AF-A0A7S0MYA5-F1
#
_cell.length_a   1.000
_cell.length_b   1.000
_cell.length_c   1.000
_cell.angle_alpha   90.00
_cell.angle_beta   90.00
_cell.angle_gamma   90.00
#
_symmetry.space_group_name_H-M   'P 1'
#
loop_
_entity.id
_entity.type
_entity.pdbx_description
1 polymer ?
#
loop_
_entity_poly.entity_id
_entity_poly.type
_entity_poly.pdbx_seq_one_letter_code
_entity_poly.pdbx_strand_id
1 'polypeptide(L)'
;HFAKNRWFLFALMNQHMRHSAAASVNAAVNAHPASIAEFNGTIRDQSFRDKVMRCCDNPNTPEARDLANKCRTFVQMAGAKVPYSPSERNEGLTKMYSMSHRYGMATTFLTLAPDDTGSPLVIRFA
;
A
#
# COMPACT_ATOMS: atom_id res chain seq x y z
N HIS A 1 17.83 18.97 -20.72
CA HIS A 1 16.65 18.60 -21.55
C HIS A 1 15.93 17.34 -21.01
N PHE A 2 16.67 16.34 -20.52
CA PHE A 2 16.18 15.09 -19.90
C PHE A 2 15.10 15.25 -18.81
N ALA A 3 15.30 16.14 -17.83
CA ALA A 3 14.37 16.32 -16.70
C ALA A 3 12.98 16.88 -17.08
N LYS A 4 12.77 17.34 -18.31
CA LYS A 4 11.48 17.85 -18.80
C LYS A 4 10.72 16.85 -19.68
N ASN A 5 11.35 15.73 -20.06
CA ASN A 5 10.70 14.73 -20.91
C ASN A 5 9.76 13.86 -20.07
N ARG A 6 8.46 14.10 -20.20
CA ARG A 6 7.40 13.41 -19.45
C ARG A 6 7.41 11.89 -19.66
N TRP A 7 7.62 11.42 -20.89
CA TRP A 7 7.67 9.99 -21.19
C TRP A 7 8.79 9.29 -20.43
N PHE A 8 9.96 9.94 -20.40
CA PHE A 8 11.09 9.43 -19.67
C PHE A 8 10.82 9.40 -18.15
N LEU A 9 10.25 10.47 -17.59
CA LEU A 9 9.90 10.52 -16.16
C LEU A 9 8.89 9.43 -15.77
N PHE A 10 7.85 9.22 -16.57
CA PHE A 10 6.86 8.16 -16.31
C PHE A 10 7.46 6.76 -16.44
N ALA A 11 8.35 6.54 -17.41
CA ALA A 11 9.04 5.26 -17.55
C ALA A 11 9.95 4.97 -16.34
N LEU A 12 10.71 5.96 -15.87
CA LEU A 12 11.57 5.82 -14.70
C LEU A 12 10.72 5.56 -13.45
N MET A 13 9.64 6.31 -13.25
CA MET A 13 8.75 6.08 -12.10
C MET A 13 8.10 4.69 -12.13
N ASN A 14 7.65 4.23 -13.30
CA ASN A 14 7.11 2.88 -13.46
C ASN A 14 8.17 1.81 -13.12
N GLN A 15 9.41 2.00 -13.59
CA GLN A 15 10.51 1.09 -13.26
C GLN A 15 10.81 1.08 -11.76
N HIS A 16 10.80 2.25 -11.12
CA HIS A 16 10.96 2.38 -9.68
C HIS A 16 9.85 1.64 -8.92
N MET A 17 8.58 1.88 -9.27
CA MET A 17 7.44 1.20 -8.65
C MET A 17 7.51 -0.33 -8.78
N ARG A 18 7.86 -0.84 -9.97
CA ARG A 18 8.05 -2.28 -10.21
C ARG A 18 9.18 -2.86 -9.38
N HIS A 19 10.30 -2.14 -9.30
CA HIS A 19 11.42 -2.58 -8.46
C HIS A 19 11.00 -2.62 -6.98
N SER A 20 10.31 -1.59 -6.47
CA SER A 20 9.84 -1.57 -5.08
C SER A 20 8.93 -2.77 -4.77
N ALA A 21 8.01 -3.11 -5.69
CA ALA A 21 7.17 -4.29 -5.56
C ALA A 21 7.97 -5.61 -5.59
N ALA A 22 8.91 -5.75 -6.52
CA ALA A 22 9.74 -6.95 -6.61
C ALA A 22 10.63 -7.14 -5.37
N ALA A 23 11.18 -6.03 -4.84
CA ALA A 23 11.99 -6.05 -3.62
C ALA A 23 11.16 -6.43 -2.40
N SER A 24 9.92 -5.93 -2.27
CA SER A 24 9.05 -6.29 -1.14
C SER A 24 8.63 -7.76 -1.19
N VAL A 25 8.27 -8.27 -2.38
CA VAL A 25 7.95 -9.68 -2.58
C VAL A 25 9.17 -10.54 -2.27
N ASN A 26 10.35 -10.19 -2.77
CA ASN A 26 11.58 -10.93 -2.47
C ASN A 26 11.87 -10.99 -0.96
N ALA A 27 11.72 -9.87 -0.25
CA ALA A 27 11.88 -9.86 1.20
C ALA A 27 10.87 -10.77 1.92
N ALA A 28 9.60 -10.75 1.49
CA ALA A 28 8.56 -11.58 2.08
C ALA A 28 8.75 -13.09 1.79
N VAL A 29 9.20 -13.42 0.57
CA VAL A 29 9.51 -14.81 0.18
C VAL A 29 10.65 -15.38 1.05
N ASN A 30 11.68 -14.58 1.29
CA ASN A 30 12.79 -14.99 2.14
C ASN A 30 12.41 -15.06 3.63
N ALA A 31 11.48 -14.21 4.10
CA ALA A 31 11.01 -14.24 5.48
C ALA A 31 10.08 -15.43 5.77
N HIS A 32 9.23 -15.82 4.81
CA HIS A 32 8.18 -16.83 5.01
C HIS A 32 8.12 -17.84 3.85
N PRO A 33 9.11 -18.74 3.73
CA PRO A 33 9.18 -19.69 2.61
C PRO A 33 8.02 -20.70 2.60
N ALA A 34 7.53 -21.11 3.79
CA ALA A 34 6.43 -22.07 3.91
C ALA A 34 5.11 -21.54 3.29
N SER A 35 4.73 -20.31 3.61
CA SER A 35 3.50 -19.68 3.09
C SER A 35 3.53 -19.48 1.58
N ILE A 36 4.73 -19.24 1.00
CA ILE A 36 4.90 -19.13 -0.44
C ILE A 36 4.83 -20.51 -1.12
N ALA A 37 5.32 -21.57 -0.49
CA ALA A 37 5.16 -22.94 -0.99
C ALA A 37 3.67 -23.34 -1.06
N GLU A 38 2.89 -23.04 -0.03
CA GLU A 38 1.44 -23.26 -0.01
C GLU A 38 0.71 -22.48 -1.11
N PHE A 39 1.10 -21.20 -1.30
CA PHE A 39 0.57 -20.36 -2.37
C PHE A 39 0.86 -20.95 -3.75
N ASN A 40 2.10 -21.38 -3.98
CA ASN A 40 2.49 -22.04 -5.23
C ASN A 40 1.71 -23.34 -5.46
N GLY A 41 1.45 -24.13 -4.41
CA GLY A 41 0.60 -25.31 -4.49
C GLY A 41 -0.83 -24.96 -4.89
N THR A 42 -1.39 -23.91 -4.29
CA THR A 42 -2.76 -23.44 -4.56
C THR A 42 -2.93 -22.92 -5.99
N ILE A 43 -1.96 -22.17 -6.53
CA ILE A 43 -2.02 -21.65 -7.91
C ILE A 43 -1.87 -22.75 -8.97
N ARG A 44 -1.08 -23.79 -8.65
CA ARG A 44 -0.85 -24.92 -9.56
C ARG A 44 -2.06 -25.84 -9.65
N ASP A 45 -2.93 -25.83 -8.65
CA ASP A 45 -4.17 -26.59 -8.69
C ASP A 45 -5.12 -26.04 -9.79
N GLN A 46 -5.54 -26.92 -10.69
CA GLN A 46 -6.48 -26.58 -11.74
C GLN A 46 -7.84 -26.19 -11.16
N SER A 47 -8.23 -26.77 -10.02
CA SER A 47 -9.50 -26.46 -9.35
C SER A 47 -9.57 -24.99 -8.90
N PHE A 48 -8.43 -24.41 -8.54
CA PHE A 48 -8.34 -23.00 -8.13
C PHE A 48 -8.59 -22.07 -9.32
N ARG A 49 -8.05 -22.40 -10.51
CA ARG A 49 -8.26 -21.61 -11.73
C ARG A 49 -9.73 -21.59 -12.15
N ASP A 50 -10.38 -22.75 -12.09
CA ASP A 50 -11.80 -22.86 -12.43
C ASP A 50 -12.67 -22.07 -11.44
N LYS A 51 -12.32 -22.10 -10.14
CA LYS A 51 -12.96 -21.26 -9.12
C LYS A 51 -12.79 -19.77 -9.40
N VAL A 52 -11.59 -19.33 -9.79
CA VAL A 52 -11.34 -17.92 -10.15
C VAL A 52 -12.20 -17.50 -11.34
N MET A 53 -12.29 -18.32 -12.39
CA MET A 53 -13.14 -18.00 -13.55
C MET A 53 -14.62 -17.90 -13.16
N ARG A 54 -15.14 -18.87 -12.40
CA ARG A 54 -16.54 -18.83 -11.92
C ARG A 54 -16.83 -17.62 -11.03
N CYS A 55 -15.89 -17.24 -10.17
CA CYS A 55 -16.02 -16.06 -9.31
C CYS A 55 -15.93 -14.75 -10.11
N CYS A 56 -15.22 -14.74 -11.25
CA CYS A 56 -15.17 -13.60 -12.15
C CYS A 56 -16.55 -13.33 -12.77
N ASP A 57 -17.26 -14.39 -13.18
CA ASP A 57 -18.61 -14.28 -13.74
C ASP A 57 -19.66 -13.88 -12.69
N ASN A 58 -19.47 -14.28 -11.43
CA ASN A 58 -20.40 -14.02 -10.33
C ASN A 58 -19.71 -13.40 -9.09
N PRO A 59 -19.38 -12.10 -9.12
CA PRO A 59 -18.51 -11.46 -8.13
C PRO A 59 -19.15 -11.24 -6.75
N ASN A 60 -20.49 -11.26 -6.64
CA ASN A 60 -21.21 -10.99 -5.39
C ASN A 60 -21.54 -12.25 -4.57
N THR A 61 -20.95 -13.40 -4.94
CA THR A 61 -21.14 -14.64 -4.20
C THR A 61 -20.25 -14.70 -2.95
N PRO A 62 -20.67 -15.40 -1.88
CA PRO A 62 -19.84 -15.56 -0.69
C PRO A 62 -18.52 -16.28 -1.00
N GLU A 63 -18.52 -17.20 -1.96
CA GLU A 63 -17.31 -17.89 -2.44
C GLU A 63 -16.32 -16.94 -3.11
N ALA A 64 -16.79 -16.03 -3.97
CA ALA A 64 -15.96 -15.01 -4.59
C ALA A 64 -15.34 -14.05 -3.57
N ARG A 65 -16.09 -13.72 -2.51
CA ARG A 65 -15.58 -12.89 -1.41
C ARG A 65 -14.50 -13.60 -0.60
N ASP A 66 -14.67 -14.87 -0.29
CA ASP A 66 -13.65 -15.66 0.41
C ASP A 66 -12.37 -15.81 -0.44
N LEU A 67 -12.53 -16.08 -1.73
CA LEU A 67 -11.43 -16.12 -2.69
C LEU A 67 -10.70 -14.78 -2.78
N ALA A 68 -11.44 -13.67 -2.86
CA ALA A 68 -10.86 -12.32 -2.89
C ALA A 68 -10.09 -12.01 -1.60
N ASN A 69 -10.60 -12.42 -0.44
CA ASN A 69 -9.90 -12.25 0.83
C ASN A 69 -8.58 -13.04 0.87
N LYS A 70 -8.57 -14.27 0.37
CA LYS A 70 -7.33 -15.08 0.26
C LYS A 70 -6.31 -14.41 -0.66
N CYS A 71 -6.75 -13.95 -1.84
CA CYS A 71 -5.89 -13.25 -2.79
C CYS A 71 -5.39 -11.89 -2.26
N ARG A 72 -6.21 -11.20 -1.46
CA ARG A 72 -5.90 -9.86 -0.93
C ARG A 72 -4.61 -9.84 -0.12
N THR A 73 -4.32 -10.88 0.67
CA THR A 73 -3.08 -10.96 1.45
C THR A 73 -1.84 -10.91 0.55
N PHE A 74 -1.85 -11.65 -0.55
CA PHE A 74 -0.74 -11.68 -1.52
C PHE A 74 -0.64 -10.37 -2.31
N VAL A 75 -1.77 -9.79 -2.70
CA VAL A 75 -1.80 -8.48 -3.39
C VAL A 75 -1.31 -7.36 -2.48
N GLN A 76 -1.67 -7.39 -1.19
CA GLN A 76 -1.19 -6.42 -0.21
C GLN A 76 0.32 -6.53 0.00
N MET A 77 0.86 -7.76 0.06
CA MET A 77 2.31 -7.99 0.17
C MET A 77 3.11 -7.34 -0.98
N ALA A 78 2.61 -7.44 -2.22
CA ALA A 78 3.25 -6.81 -3.37
C ALA A 78 3.04 -5.28 -3.40
N GLY A 79 1.87 -4.81 -2.97
CA GLY A 79 1.49 -3.40 -3.06
C GLY A 79 1.97 -2.51 -1.91
N ALA A 80 2.24 -3.06 -0.73
CA ALA A 80 2.49 -2.28 0.48
C ALA A 80 3.70 -1.32 0.38
N LYS A 81 4.72 -1.68 -0.41
CA LYS A 81 5.91 -0.84 -0.62
C LYS A 81 5.90 -0.05 -1.93
N VAL A 82 4.82 -0.10 -2.69
CA VAL A 82 4.72 0.66 -3.94
C VAL A 82 4.36 2.11 -3.62
N PRO A 83 5.20 3.09 -4.01
CA PRO A 83 5.00 4.48 -3.65
C PRO A 83 3.70 5.03 -4.24
N TYR A 84 2.98 5.80 -3.44
CA TYR A 84 1.69 6.42 -3.75
C TYR A 84 0.55 5.43 -4.02
N SER A 85 0.69 4.17 -3.61
CA SER A 85 -0.39 3.19 -3.74
C SER A 85 -1.37 3.25 -2.55
N PRO A 86 -2.65 2.87 -2.75
CA PRO A 86 -3.60 2.73 -1.64
C PRO A 86 -3.12 1.75 -0.55
N SER A 87 -2.34 0.74 -0.96
CA SER A 87 -1.76 -0.26 -0.05
C SER A 87 -0.66 0.33 0.82
N GLU A 88 0.23 1.15 0.27
CA GLU A 88 1.25 1.88 1.05
C GLU A 88 0.60 2.83 2.05
N ARG A 89 -0.45 3.55 1.65
CA ARG A 89 -1.19 4.43 2.57
C ARG A 89 -1.76 3.67 3.78
N ASN A 90 -2.31 2.48 3.54
CA ASN A 90 -2.83 1.63 4.61
C ASN A 90 -1.71 1.10 5.53
N GLU A 91 -0.55 0.72 4.96
CA GLU A 91 0.61 0.32 5.78
C GLU A 91 1.14 1.50 6.62
N GLY A 92 1.12 2.71 6.07
CA GLY A 92 1.49 3.94 6.77
C GLY A 92 0.64 4.18 8.03
N LEU A 93 -0.67 3.92 7.97
CA LEU A 93 -1.54 3.99 9.15
C LEU A 93 -1.12 2.99 10.22
N THR A 94 -0.91 1.73 9.87
CA THR A 94 -0.42 0.70 10.79
C THR A 94 0.90 1.12 11.44
N LYS A 95 1.81 1.71 10.67
CA LYS A 95 3.08 2.23 11.19
C LYS A 95 2.88 3.42 12.12
N MET A 96 1.98 4.34 11.82
CA MET A 96 1.67 5.46 12.70
C MET A 96 1.09 4.99 14.05
N TYR A 97 0.20 3.99 14.03
CA TYR A 97 -0.33 3.39 15.25
C TYR A 97 0.75 2.68 16.06
N SER A 98 1.62 1.89 15.43
CA SER A 98 2.71 1.20 16.13
C SER A 98 3.72 2.18 16.74
N MET A 99 4.05 3.25 16.02
CA MET A 99 4.87 4.36 16.54
C MET A 99 4.19 5.04 17.72
N SER A 100 2.89 5.32 17.62
CA SER A 100 2.13 5.95 18.72
C SER A 100 2.08 5.07 19.96
N HIS A 101 1.99 3.75 19.78
CA HIS A 101 2.01 2.81 20.90
C HIS A 101 3.40 2.69 21.54
N ARG A 102 4.47 2.75 20.75
CA ARG A 102 5.85 2.63 21.24
C ARG A 102 6.39 3.91 21.89
N TYR A 103 6.07 5.07 21.31
CA TYR A 103 6.66 6.36 21.64
C TYR A 103 5.65 7.36 22.25
N GLY A 104 4.37 7.00 22.35
CA GLY A 104 3.30 7.90 22.79
C GLY A 104 2.68 8.68 21.63
N MET A 105 1.67 9.50 21.93
CA MET A 105 0.97 10.29 20.92
C MET A 105 1.93 11.24 20.18
N ALA A 106 1.72 11.40 18.87
CA ALA A 106 2.50 12.32 18.06
C ALA A 106 2.28 13.77 18.53
N THR A 107 3.33 14.42 19.01
CA THR A 107 3.31 15.86 19.31
C THR A 107 3.31 16.64 18.01
N THR A 108 2.23 17.35 17.72
CA THR A 108 2.14 18.24 16.56
C THR A 108 2.56 19.63 16.98
N PHE A 109 3.70 20.10 16.48
CA PHE A 109 4.13 21.49 16.64
C PHE A 109 3.42 22.35 15.60
N LEU A 110 2.37 23.04 16.02
CA LEU A 110 1.63 23.97 15.18
C LEU A 110 2.32 25.33 15.23
N THR A 111 3.17 25.62 14.23
CA THR A 111 3.75 26.96 14.07
C THR A 111 2.74 27.83 13.35
N LEU A 112 2.10 28.72 14.11
CA LEU A 112 1.15 29.68 13.58
C LEU A 112 1.86 31.03 13.40
N ALA A 113 1.79 31.56 12.18
CA ALA A 113 2.16 32.93 11.89
C ALA A 113 0.84 33.72 11.76
N PRO A 114 0.43 34.45 12.80
CA PRO A 114 -0.75 35.31 12.71
C PRO A 114 -0.52 36.43 11.71
N ASP A 115 -1.49 36.67 10.83
CA ASP A 115 -1.45 37.80 9.89
C ASP A 115 -1.91 39.10 10.57
N ASP A 116 -1.20 40.19 10.29
CA ASP A 116 -1.19 41.45 11.04
C ASP A 116 -2.31 42.42 10.57
N THR A 117 -3.42 41.93 10.03
CA THR A 117 -4.33 42.75 9.20
C THR A 117 -5.56 43.35 9.92
N GLY A 118 -5.52 43.58 11.25
CA GLY A 118 -6.64 44.26 11.96
C GLY A 118 -6.42 44.91 13.35
N SER A 119 -5.54 44.40 14.19
CA SER A 119 -4.73 45.16 15.16
C SER A 119 -3.94 44.13 15.95
N PRO A 120 -2.63 44.09 15.72
CA PRO A 120 -2.36 43.15 14.64
C PRO A 120 -1.36 42.07 15.06
N LEU A 121 -0.64 42.31 16.17
CA LEU A 121 0.60 41.61 16.48
C LEU A 121 0.51 40.11 16.79
N VAL A 122 -0.66 39.50 17.00
CA VAL A 122 -0.69 38.05 17.30
C VAL A 122 -2.06 37.35 17.20
N ILE A 123 -1.96 36.02 17.15
CA ILE A 123 -2.95 34.97 16.83
C ILE A 123 -4.33 35.19 17.45
N ARG A 124 -5.39 35.05 16.64
CA ARG A 124 -6.79 34.93 17.09
C ARG A 124 -7.46 33.70 16.48
N PHE A 125 -8.15 32.94 17.32
CA PHE A 125 -9.04 31.84 16.93
C PHE A 125 -10.49 32.25 17.15
N ALA A 126 -11.36 31.96 16.17
CA ALA A 126 -12.81 32.15 16.24
C ALA A 126 -13.48 30.93 16.88
#